data_AF-A0A239AQM7-F1
#
_entry.id   AF-A0A239AQM7-F1
#
_cell.length_a   1.000
_cell.length_b   1.000
_cell.length_c   1.000
_cell.angle_alpha   90.00
_cell.angle_beta   90.00
_cell.angle_gamma   90.00
#
_symmetry.space_group_name_H-M   'P 1'
#
loop_
_entity.id
_entity.type
_entity.pdbx_description
1 polymer ?
#
loop_
_entity_poly.entity_id
_entity_poly.type
_entity_poly.pdbx_seq_one_letter_code
_entity_poly.pdbx_strand_id
1 'polypeptide(L)'
;MSTAKQKPTHKKHSLLLHLGPWIEDLPKDEVPVIVSIALNYCVYHEKIKITGYLITRSHVCLIMTSHKHDIHHILTVLSEQIEAGVYAYLKLDKEEEKLVYLHDKYHMFTKHTLQNRYLIQLLIGKDVVLPYYSPKLKRLQALTHDYNYCSVMNYKGVQGPVEVSIKE
;
A
#
# COMPACT_ATOMS: atom_id res chain seq x y z
N MET A 1 -28.86 31.17 -14.14
CA MET A 1 -27.41 30.95 -13.94
C MET A 1 -27.20 29.48 -13.61
N SER A 2 -26.72 28.70 -14.59
CA SER A 2 -26.53 27.25 -14.42
C SER A 2 -25.19 27.00 -13.72
N THR A 3 -25.22 26.44 -12.51
CA THR A 3 -24.01 26.00 -11.82
C THR A 3 -23.52 24.71 -12.48
N ALA A 4 -22.46 24.83 -13.27
CA ALA A 4 -21.75 23.68 -13.81
C ALA A 4 -21.22 22.85 -12.63
N LYS A 5 -21.83 21.67 -12.38
CA LYS A 5 -21.28 20.66 -11.48
C LYS A 5 -19.92 20.24 -12.04
N GLN A 6 -18.83 20.72 -11.43
CA GLN A 6 -17.49 20.23 -11.74
C GLN A 6 -17.47 18.71 -11.54
N LYS A 7 -17.17 17.97 -12.61
CA LYS A 7 -16.95 16.53 -12.54
C LYS A 7 -15.81 16.27 -11.56
N PRO A 8 -15.96 15.40 -10.55
CA PRO A 8 -14.86 15.07 -9.65
C PRO A 8 -13.69 14.53 -10.47
N THR A 9 -12.53 15.17 -10.36
CA THR A 9 -11.32 14.75 -11.08
C THR A 9 -10.67 13.61 -10.31
N HIS A 10 -10.90 12.39 -10.77
CA HIS A 10 -10.27 11.18 -10.25
C HIS A 10 -8.76 11.24 -10.49
N LYS A 11 -7.96 11.45 -9.43
CA LYS A 11 -6.50 11.43 -9.55
C LYS A 11 -5.98 10.04 -9.25
N LYS A 12 -5.35 9.42 -10.25
CA LYS A 12 -4.66 8.14 -10.09
C LYS A 12 -3.25 8.38 -9.59
N HIS A 13 -2.84 7.61 -8.60
CA HIS A 13 -1.52 7.64 -8.01
C HIS A 13 -0.84 6.27 -8.14
N SER A 14 0.46 6.27 -8.38
CA SER A 14 1.30 5.07 -8.40
C SER A 14 2.52 5.37 -7.55
N LEU A 15 2.54 4.81 -6.35
CA LEU A 15 3.45 5.15 -5.27
C LEU A 15 4.31 3.95 -4.89
N LEU A 16 5.54 4.27 -4.51
CA LEU A 16 6.45 3.38 -3.83
C LEU A 16 6.74 4.02 -2.47
N LEU A 17 6.28 3.41 -1.39
CA LEU A 17 6.50 3.90 -0.02
C LEU A 17 7.61 3.05 0.59
N HIS A 18 8.74 3.66 0.92
CA HIS A 18 9.82 2.98 1.66
C HIS A 18 9.51 3.10 3.14
N LEU A 19 9.31 1.98 3.82
CA LEU A 19 8.99 1.96 5.24
C LEU A 19 10.18 2.45 6.06
N GLY A 20 9.87 3.17 7.14
CA GLY A 20 10.87 3.72 8.05
C GLY A 20 11.58 2.65 8.90
N PRO A 21 12.57 3.05 9.71
CA PRO A 21 13.38 2.13 10.51
C PRO A 21 12.60 1.32 11.55
N TRP A 22 11.40 1.75 11.95
CA TRP A 22 10.51 1.05 12.88
C TRP A 22 10.22 -0.41 12.49
N ILE A 23 10.41 -0.79 11.23
CA ILE A 23 10.29 -2.19 10.79
C ILE A 23 11.31 -3.13 11.45
N GLU A 24 12.42 -2.59 11.95
CA GLU A 24 13.46 -3.34 12.66
C GLU A 24 13.00 -3.79 14.04
N ASP A 25 12.08 -3.03 14.65
CA ASP A 25 11.49 -3.33 15.95
C ASP A 25 10.36 -4.36 15.89
N LEU A 26 10.00 -4.83 14.69
CA LEU A 26 8.88 -5.74 14.48
C LEU A 26 9.29 -7.04 13.78
N PRO A 27 8.63 -8.17 14.10
CA PRO A 27 8.79 -9.41 13.35
C PRO A 27 8.47 -9.24 11.86
N LYS A 28 9.02 -10.15 11.04
CA LYS A 28 8.90 -10.10 9.58
C LYS A 28 7.47 -10.10 9.08
N ASP A 29 6.62 -10.84 9.76
CA ASP A 29 5.25 -11.09 9.31
C ASP A 29 4.26 -10.04 9.85
N GLU A 30 4.64 -9.25 10.85
CA GLU A 30 3.78 -8.23 11.46
C GLU A 30 3.73 -6.93 10.65
N VAL A 31 4.84 -6.55 10.02
CA VAL A 31 4.90 -5.33 9.20
C VAL A 31 3.83 -5.33 8.09
N PRO A 32 3.69 -6.40 7.27
CA PRO A 32 2.63 -6.44 6.27
C PRO A 32 1.21 -6.44 6.85
N VAL A 33 1.00 -7.02 8.04
CA VAL A 33 -0.30 -7.02 8.73
C VAL A 33 -0.69 -5.60 9.11
N ILE A 34 0.18 -4.88 9.84
CA ILE A 34 -0.07 -3.51 10.29
C ILE A 34 -0.37 -2.60 9.09
N VAL A 35 0.45 -2.69 8.04
CA VAL A 35 0.25 -1.89 6.83
C VAL A 35 -1.06 -2.23 6.12
N SER A 36 -1.45 -3.52 6.08
CA SER A 36 -2.72 -3.93 5.45
C SER A 36 -3.93 -3.37 6.20
N ILE A 37 -3.90 -3.40 7.54
CA ILE A 37 -4.94 -2.83 8.39
C ILE A 37 -5.05 -1.32 8.12
N ALA A 38 -3.91 -0.62 8.11
CA ALA A 38 -3.87 0.82 7.84
C ALA A 38 -4.40 1.17 6.44
N LEU A 39 -4.08 0.38 5.40
CA LEU A 39 -4.60 0.57 4.05
C LEU A 39 -6.13 0.36 3.98
N ASN A 40 -6.65 -0.68 4.64
CA ASN A 40 -8.10 -0.92 4.71
C ASN A 40 -8.83 0.19 5.45
N TYR A 41 -8.23 0.75 6.51
CA TYR A 41 -8.75 1.93 7.18
C TYR A 41 -8.90 3.08 6.17
N CYS A 42 -7.87 3.37 5.38
CA CYS A 42 -7.96 4.40 4.34
C CYS A 42 -9.04 4.08 3.29
N VAL A 43 -9.18 2.82 2.86
CA VAL A 43 -10.26 2.44 1.91
C VAL A 43 -11.64 2.77 2.50
N TYR A 44 -11.87 2.38 3.75
CA TYR A 44 -13.17 2.55 4.39
C TYR A 44 -13.47 4.00 4.80
N HIS A 45 -12.52 4.70 5.43
CA HIS A 45 -12.71 6.03 6.00
C HIS A 45 -12.40 7.16 5.00
N GLU A 46 -11.27 7.06 4.29
CA GLU A 46 -10.83 8.07 3.31
C GLU A 46 -11.44 7.89 1.92
N LYS A 47 -12.21 6.80 1.72
CA LYS A 47 -12.87 6.45 0.46
C LYS A 47 -11.88 6.42 -0.72
N ILE A 48 -10.67 5.93 -0.46
CA ILE A 48 -9.71 5.67 -1.53
C ILE A 48 -10.06 4.37 -2.24
N LYS A 49 -9.83 4.33 -3.55
CA LYS A 49 -9.98 3.12 -4.35
C LYS A 49 -8.60 2.54 -4.61
N ILE A 50 -8.25 1.43 -3.95
CA ILE A 50 -7.03 0.68 -4.24
C ILE A 50 -7.30 -0.24 -5.43
N THR A 51 -6.44 -0.12 -6.44
CA THR A 51 -6.46 -0.93 -7.67
C THR A 51 -5.26 -1.84 -7.80
N GLY A 52 -4.31 -1.78 -6.87
CA GLY A 52 -3.16 -2.67 -6.86
C GLY A 52 -2.24 -2.36 -5.70
N TYR A 53 -1.70 -3.40 -5.08
CA TYR A 53 -0.77 -3.27 -3.97
C TYR A 53 0.22 -4.45 -3.91
N LEU A 54 1.39 -4.17 -3.35
CA LEU A 54 2.35 -5.17 -2.90
C LEU A 54 2.99 -4.65 -1.62
N ILE A 55 2.79 -5.34 -0.50
CA ILE A 55 3.30 -4.94 0.81
C ILE A 55 4.42 -5.88 1.23
N THR A 56 5.66 -5.43 1.11
CA THR A 56 6.82 -6.17 1.59
C THR A 56 7.24 -5.67 2.97
N ARG A 57 8.26 -6.31 3.57
CA ARG A 57 8.83 -5.84 4.84
C ARG A 57 9.39 -4.42 4.76
N SER A 58 9.91 -3.98 3.61
CA SER A 58 10.63 -2.70 3.51
C SER A 58 9.92 -1.65 2.67
N HIS A 59 8.94 -2.05 1.85
CA HIS A 59 8.27 -1.12 0.97
C HIS A 59 6.87 -1.57 0.58
N VAL A 60 6.05 -0.58 0.25
CA VAL A 60 4.69 -0.74 -0.28
C VAL A 60 4.64 -0.17 -1.69
N CYS A 61 4.34 -1.02 -2.67
CA CYS A 61 3.88 -0.54 -3.97
C CYS A 61 2.37 -0.33 -3.88
N LEU A 62 1.88 0.86 -4.22
CA LEU A 62 0.47 1.21 -4.10
C LEU A 62 -0.04 1.92 -5.35
N ILE A 63 -1.14 1.42 -5.91
CA ILE A 63 -1.82 1.98 -7.07
C ILE A 63 -3.25 2.27 -6.67
N MET A 64 -3.58 3.55 -6.50
CA MET A 64 -4.86 3.97 -5.97
C MET A 64 -5.43 5.18 -6.71
N THR A 65 -6.71 5.42 -6.50
CA THR A 65 -7.42 6.61 -6.96
C THR A 65 -8.04 7.30 -5.76
N SER A 66 -7.87 8.61 -5.66
CA SER A 66 -8.57 9.42 -4.66
C SER A 66 -9.59 10.33 -5.31
N HIS A 67 -10.67 10.59 -4.57
CA HIS A 67 -11.84 11.32 -5.05
C HIS A 67 -12.08 12.60 -4.26
N LYS A 68 -12.00 12.51 -2.92
CA LYS A 68 -12.31 13.61 -1.99
C LYS A 68 -11.05 14.32 -1.50
N HIS A 69 -10.06 13.54 -1.09
CA HIS A 69 -8.87 14.05 -0.42
C HIS A 69 -7.68 14.10 -1.36
N ASP A 70 -6.82 15.10 -1.13
CA ASP A 70 -5.54 15.15 -1.79
C ASP A 70 -4.61 14.01 -1.30
N ILE A 71 -3.57 13.76 -2.07
CA ILE A 71 -2.64 12.67 -1.81
C ILE A 71 -1.83 12.87 -0.53
N HIS A 72 -1.60 14.11 -0.11
CA HIS A 72 -0.85 14.39 1.10
C HIS A 72 -1.67 14.00 2.33
N HIS A 73 -2.95 14.40 2.38
CA HIS A 73 -3.87 14.01 3.45
C HIS A 73 -3.96 12.48 3.61
N ILE A 74 -4.17 11.76 2.50
CA ILE A 74 -4.27 10.29 2.53
C ILE A 74 -3.01 9.65 3.09
N LEU A 75 -1.83 10.17 2.73
CA LEU A 75 -0.57 9.65 3.23
C LEU A 75 -0.34 10.02 4.70
N THR A 76 -0.81 11.17 5.16
CA THR A 76 -0.80 11.53 6.58
C THR A 76 -1.66 10.54 7.37
N VAL A 77 -2.91 10.32 6.95
CA VAL A 77 -3.81 9.34 7.62
C VAL A 77 -3.21 7.94 7.60
N LEU A 78 -2.63 7.50 6.46
CA LEU A 78 -1.96 6.21 6.39
C LEU A 78 -0.78 6.11 7.37
N SER A 79 0.01 7.18 7.51
CA SER A 79 1.12 7.24 8.46
C SER A 79 0.61 7.13 9.90
N GLU A 80 -0.41 7.89 10.28
CA GLU A 80 -1.00 7.87 11.62
C GLU A 80 -1.55 6.47 11.97
N GLN A 81 -2.19 5.79 11.01
CA GLN A 81 -2.71 4.44 11.22
C GLN A 81 -1.61 3.38 11.35
N ILE A 82 -0.51 3.53 10.59
CA ILE A 82 0.66 2.67 10.77
C ILE A 82 1.26 2.89 12.16
N GLU A 83 1.47 4.15 12.56
CA GLU A 83 2.01 4.50 13.88
C GLU A 83 1.16 3.92 15.01
N ALA A 84 -0.17 4.05 14.92
CA ALA A 84 -1.09 3.47 15.89
C ALA A 84 -0.98 1.94 15.95
N GLY A 85 -0.83 1.26 14.81
CA GLY A 85 -0.65 -0.19 14.75
C GLY A 85 0.69 -0.65 15.36
N VAL A 86 1.78 0.06 15.07
CA VAL A 86 3.10 -0.19 15.67
C VAL A 86 3.04 0.00 17.19
N TYR A 87 2.44 1.11 17.65
CA TYR A 87 2.28 1.41 19.06
C TYR A 87 1.47 0.32 19.78
N ALA A 88 0.35 -0.09 19.19
CA ALA A 88 -0.50 -1.15 19.74
C ALA A 88 0.28 -2.48 19.87
N TYR A 89 1.09 -2.83 18.88
CA TYR A 89 1.91 -4.04 18.92
C TYR A 89 2.95 -3.99 20.05
N LEU A 90 3.76 -2.93 20.09
CA LEU A 90 4.85 -2.81 21.07
C LEU A 90 4.36 -2.68 22.51
N LYS A 91 3.18 -2.07 22.70
CA LYS A 91 2.52 -2.01 24.01
C LYS A 91 2.13 -3.39 24.53
N LEU A 92 1.65 -4.28 23.65
CA LEU A 92 1.34 -5.67 24.02
C LEU A 92 2.61 -6.43 24.40
N ASP A 93 3.74 -6.11 23.76
CA ASP A 93 5.04 -6.71 24.03
C ASP A 93 5.80 -6.08 25.23
N LYS A 94 5.18 -5.11 25.91
CA LYS A 94 5.73 -4.37 27.07
C LYS A 94 7.04 -3.63 26.80
N GLU A 95 7.30 -3.25 25.55
CA GLU A 95 8.50 -2.51 25.17
C GLU A 95 8.32 -0.97 25.29
N GLU A 96 7.99 -0.49 26.49
CA GLU A 96 7.62 0.92 26.73
C GLU A 96 8.70 1.94 26.35
N GLU A 97 9.99 1.59 26.48
CA GLU A 97 11.10 2.48 26.10
C GLU A 97 11.17 2.73 24.59
N LYS A 98 10.81 1.76 23.76
CA LYS A 98 10.76 1.92 22.29
C LYS A 98 9.60 2.81 21.85
N LEU A 99 8.51 2.87 22.62
CA LEU A 99 7.35 3.70 22.31
C LEU A 99 7.70 5.20 22.33
N VAL A 100 8.54 5.63 23.27
CA VAL A 100 8.99 7.03 23.37
C VAL A 100 9.86 7.40 22.16
N TYR A 101 10.67 6.45 21.67
CA TYR A 101 11.57 6.69 20.55
C TYR A 101 10.83 6.83 19.20
N LEU A 102 9.72 6.11 19.01
CA LEU A 102 8.94 6.15 17.77
C LEU A 102 8.30 7.52 17.49
N HIS A 103 7.77 8.16 18.54
CA HIS A 103 6.99 9.39 18.42
C HIS A 103 7.83 10.61 17.98
N ASP A 104 9.10 10.66 18.41
CA ASP A 104 9.94 11.85 18.22
C ASP A 104 10.84 11.81 16.97
N LYS A 105 11.02 10.64 16.32
CA LYS A 105 12.10 10.47 15.32
C LYS A 105 11.75 9.81 13.98
N TYR A 106 10.64 9.08 13.86
CA TYR A 106 10.43 8.26 12.67
C TYR A 106 9.24 8.68 11.81
N HIS A 107 9.54 9.07 10.57
CA HIS A 107 8.54 9.00 9.51
C HIS A 107 8.19 7.53 9.24
N MET A 108 6.90 7.19 9.22
CA MET A 108 6.47 5.81 8.97
C MET A 108 6.89 5.33 7.57
N PHE A 109 7.02 6.24 6.61
CA PHE A 109 7.57 5.94 5.29
C PHE A 109 8.04 7.19 4.55
N THR A 110 8.87 6.97 3.53
CA THR A 110 9.22 7.98 2.51
C THR A 110 8.51 7.68 1.19
N LYS A 111 7.94 8.71 0.56
CA LYS A 111 7.16 8.58 -0.69
C LYS A 111 8.05 8.74 -1.92
N HIS A 112 7.96 7.78 -2.84
CA HIS A 112 8.52 7.82 -4.19
C HIS A 112 7.45 7.51 -5.24
N THR A 113 7.77 7.79 -6.51
CA THR A 113 6.94 7.39 -7.65
C THR A 113 7.24 5.94 -8.03
N LEU A 114 6.20 5.12 -8.18
CA LEU A 114 6.35 3.78 -8.74
C LEU A 114 6.47 3.89 -10.27
N GLN A 115 7.63 3.58 -10.82
CA GLN A 115 7.92 3.75 -12.26
C GLN A 115 7.95 2.43 -13.05
N ASN A 116 8.07 1.28 -12.37
CA ASN A 116 8.16 -0.02 -13.03
C ASN A 116 6.82 -0.40 -13.69
N ARG A 117 6.71 -0.18 -15.00
CA ARG A 117 5.48 -0.39 -15.78
C ARG A 117 5.00 -1.83 -15.75
N TYR A 118 5.90 -2.82 -15.79
CA TYR A 118 5.51 -4.23 -15.75
C TYR A 118 4.94 -4.60 -14.40
N LEU A 119 5.57 -4.15 -13.31
CA LEU A 119 5.03 -4.35 -11.97
C LEU A 119 3.67 -3.67 -11.82
N ILE A 120 3.53 -2.43 -12.29
CA ILE A 120 2.24 -1.72 -12.27
C ILE A 120 1.15 -2.52 -12.99
N GLN A 121 1.44 -3.06 -14.17
CA GLN A 121 0.47 -3.86 -14.93
C GLN A 121 0.08 -5.14 -14.20
N LEU A 122 1.06 -5.87 -13.66
CA LEU A 122 0.80 -7.07 -12.86
C LEU A 122 -0.09 -6.75 -11.63
N LEU A 123 0.26 -5.70 -10.87
CA LEU A 123 -0.46 -5.34 -9.65
C LEU A 123 -1.90 -4.88 -9.89
N ILE A 124 -2.25 -4.44 -11.09
CA ILE A 124 -3.64 -4.09 -11.45
C ILE A 124 -4.38 -5.21 -12.19
N GLY A 125 -3.83 -6.42 -12.19
CA GLY A 125 -4.43 -7.61 -12.81
C GLY A 125 -4.34 -7.65 -14.33
N LYS A 126 -3.40 -6.92 -14.95
CA LYS A 126 -3.15 -7.01 -16.40
C LYS A 126 -2.07 -8.02 -16.73
N ASP A 127 -2.31 -8.76 -17.80
CA ASP A 127 -1.29 -9.63 -18.39
C ASP A 127 -0.18 -8.81 -19.03
N VAL A 128 1.05 -9.27 -18.82
CA VAL A 128 2.25 -8.71 -19.45
C VAL A 128 2.84 -9.77 -20.36
N VAL A 129 2.64 -9.61 -21.67
CA VAL A 129 3.20 -10.48 -22.70
C VAL A 129 4.29 -9.73 -23.45
N LEU A 130 5.50 -10.28 -23.48
CA LEU A 130 6.61 -9.77 -24.27
C LEU A 130 6.88 -10.74 -25.43
N PRO A 131 7.26 -10.24 -26.62
CA PRO A 131 7.60 -11.10 -27.75
C PRO A 131 8.95 -11.84 -27.56
N TYR A 132 9.62 -11.60 -26.43
CA TYR A 132 10.90 -12.21 -26.07
C TYR A 132 10.93 -12.55 -24.58
N TYR A 133 11.84 -13.45 -24.19
CA TYR A 133 12.07 -13.80 -22.80
C TYR A 133 12.68 -12.64 -22.00
N SER A 134 12.10 -12.34 -20.84
CA SER A 134 12.64 -11.33 -19.91
C SER A 134 12.81 -11.94 -18.51
N PRO A 135 14.06 -12.14 -18.04
CA PRO A 135 14.32 -12.62 -16.68
C PRO A 135 13.71 -11.70 -15.61
N LYS A 136 13.70 -10.38 -15.87
CA LYS A 136 13.11 -9.39 -14.95
C LYS A 136 11.61 -9.60 -14.81
N LEU A 137 10.90 -9.82 -15.91
CA LEU A 137 9.46 -10.07 -15.88
C LEU A 137 9.15 -11.39 -15.16
N LYS A 138 9.92 -12.46 -15.43
CA LYS A 138 9.75 -13.74 -14.73
C LYS A 138 9.94 -13.62 -13.22
N ARG A 139 10.94 -12.84 -12.77
CA ARG A 139 11.14 -12.55 -11.34
C ARG A 139 9.98 -11.78 -10.73
N LEU A 140 9.44 -10.78 -11.43
CA LEU A 140 8.28 -10.03 -10.96
C LEU A 140 7.04 -10.92 -10.87
N GLN A 141 6.79 -11.74 -11.88
CA GLN A 141 5.70 -12.71 -11.87
C GLN A 141 5.82 -13.65 -10.67
N ALA A 142 7.00 -14.25 -10.45
CA ALA A 142 7.27 -15.13 -9.32
C ALA A 142 7.04 -14.42 -7.97
N LEU A 143 7.56 -13.19 -7.81
CA LEU A 143 7.36 -12.38 -6.60
C LEU A 143 5.88 -12.15 -6.30
N THR A 144 5.07 -11.91 -7.33
CA THR A 144 3.64 -11.57 -7.16
C THR A 144 2.71 -12.78 -7.13
N HIS A 145 3.15 -13.97 -7.56
CA HIS A 145 2.25 -15.10 -7.79
C HIS A 145 1.70 -15.70 -6.50
N ASP A 146 2.58 -15.87 -5.50
CA ASP A 146 2.32 -16.62 -4.26
C ASP A 146 2.47 -15.77 -3.00
N TYR A 147 2.52 -14.44 -3.16
CA TYR A 147 2.78 -13.55 -2.05
C TYR A 147 1.48 -13.03 -1.44
N ASN A 148 1.26 -13.37 -0.17
CA ASN A 148 -0.01 -13.16 0.53
C ASN A 148 -0.45 -11.70 0.61
N TYR A 149 0.50 -10.76 0.58
CA TYR A 149 0.22 -9.33 0.66
C TYR A 149 0.36 -8.66 -0.70
N CYS A 150 -0.31 -9.23 -1.71
CA CYS A 150 -0.33 -8.72 -3.08
C CYS A 150 -1.73 -8.78 -3.70
N SER A 151 -2.10 -7.72 -4.42
CA SER A 151 -3.37 -7.63 -5.15
C SER A 151 -3.54 -8.67 -6.24
N VAL A 152 -2.44 -9.26 -6.74
CA VAL A 152 -2.51 -10.32 -7.78
C VAL A 152 -3.35 -11.50 -7.30
N MET A 153 -3.33 -11.82 -6.01
CA MET A 153 -4.18 -12.88 -5.47
C MET A 153 -5.67 -12.54 -5.54
N ASN A 154 -6.03 -11.27 -5.28
CA ASN A 154 -7.41 -10.77 -5.42
C ASN A 154 -7.97 -11.03 -6.83
N TYR A 155 -7.17 -10.84 -7.87
CA TYR A 155 -7.59 -11.07 -9.25
C TYR A 155 -7.69 -12.56 -9.64
N LYS A 156 -7.08 -13.45 -8.86
CA LYS A 156 -7.21 -14.90 -9.03
C LYS A 156 -8.41 -15.48 -8.27
N GLY A 157 -9.25 -14.64 -7.66
CA GLY A 157 -10.41 -15.06 -6.88
C GLY A 157 -10.11 -15.38 -5.41
N VAL A 158 -8.89 -15.13 -4.93
CA VAL A 158 -8.51 -15.30 -3.51
C VAL A 158 -8.65 -13.96 -2.81
N GLN A 159 -9.37 -13.89 -1.69
CA GLN A 159 -9.46 -12.66 -0.91
C GLN A 159 -8.12 -12.32 -0.26
N GLY A 160 -7.45 -11.27 -0.77
CA GLY A 160 -6.22 -10.73 -0.18
C GLY A 160 -6.50 -9.83 1.03
N PRO A 161 -5.44 -9.46 1.79
CA PRO A 161 -5.56 -8.72 3.04
C PRO A 161 -5.98 -7.26 2.87
N VAL A 162 -5.86 -6.69 1.66
CA VAL A 162 -6.33 -5.32 1.36
C VAL A 162 -7.47 -5.38 0.36
N GLU A 163 -8.52 -4.60 0.63
CA GLU A 163 -9.68 -4.48 -0.25
C GLU A 163 -9.28 -3.79 -1.57
N VAL A 164 -9.53 -4.49 -2.67
CA VAL A 164 -9.28 -4.00 -4.03
C VAL A 164 -10.62 -3.75 -4.70
N SER A 165 -10.87 -2.52 -5.11
CA SER A 165 -12.04 -2.25 -5.95
C SER A 165 -11.65 -2.46 -7.40
N ILE A 166 -12.18 -3.51 -8.01
CA ILE A 166 -12.04 -3.76 -9.45
C ILE A 166 -12.72 -2.59 -10.20
N LYS A 167 -12.19 -2.19 -11.35
CA LYS A 167 -12.93 -1.29 -12.24
C LYS A 167 -14.04 -2.12 -12.89
N GLU A 168 -15.28 -1.86 -12.51
CA GLU A 168 -16.41 -1.98 -13.45
C GLU A 168 -16.19 -1.00 -14.61
#